data_AF-A0A537H3G8-F1
#
_entry.id   AF-A0A537H3G8-F1
#
_cell.length_a   1.000
_cell.length_b   1.000
_cell.length_c   1.000
_cell.angle_alpha   90.00
_cell.angle_beta   90.00
_cell.angle_gamma   90.00
#
_symmetry.space_group_name_H-M   'P 1'
#
loop_
_entity.id
_entity.type
_entity.pdbx_description
1 polymer ?
#
loop_
_entity_poly.entity_id
_entity_poly.type
_entity_poly.pdbx_seq_one_letter_code
_entity_poly.pdbx_strand_id
1 'polypeptide(L)'
;GRETVLAPIDDRSTSIVGGWTRDNKRVYVTSNANEKGIDAVALLDQKENTEFQWLTLQDWDSSLVDVCPTEDKYAYVVNQAGNLHLYIRDLKGEQEEIPPGHGVIRAARFSPDGKQLAIIHASGDSPHDIWVYDLKARTLKQITYSLVGGLNQDNFIQPHLIVYSAQDQTPMSSFLYVPANIKPDRSHPAIVYPHGGPQWQHFNSWYPNIQYLTSHGYVVIAPNYRGSTGFGREYMESLRKDAGRGDLNDLVAAVDYLKTTGYVDPKRIAIMGGSWGGYLTLMALTKTPEIWAAGVGIVPLANWFTAHENEDPVLQKNDEWLMGNPITDRELWRDRSPIFFAEQIRAPLLLLAGQHDIRCPVEETQQMAEAARKNGVAVEVKIYENEGHGFVRRENEIDSIKRAARFLDQHVGQPSPA
;
A
#
# COMPACT_ATOMS: atom_id res chain seq x y z
N GLY A 1 37.24 1.37 -16.42
CA GLY A 1 37.09 0.70 -15.12
C GLY A 1 36.94 -0.79 -15.38
N ARG A 2 37.43 -1.66 -14.49
CA ARG A 2 37.13 -3.09 -14.54
C ARG A 2 35.87 -3.29 -13.72
N GLU A 3 34.83 -3.87 -14.31
CA GLU A 3 33.63 -4.30 -13.59
C GLU A 3 33.91 -5.66 -12.94
N THR A 4 33.36 -5.89 -11.76
CA THR A 4 33.50 -7.15 -11.02
C THR A 4 32.11 -7.57 -10.57
N VAL A 5 31.68 -8.76 -10.99
CA VAL A 5 30.41 -9.33 -10.57
C VAL A 5 30.59 -9.94 -9.18
N LEU A 6 29.90 -9.37 -8.19
CA LEU A 6 30.00 -9.80 -6.79
C LEU A 6 29.13 -11.01 -6.47
N ALA A 7 27.94 -11.09 -7.08
CA ALA A 7 27.05 -12.23 -6.96
C ALA A 7 26.21 -12.36 -8.25
N PRO A 8 25.89 -13.58 -8.70
CA PRO A 8 24.88 -13.78 -9.72
C PRO A 8 23.51 -13.41 -9.15
N ILE A 9 22.75 -12.58 -9.86
CA ILE A 9 21.37 -12.23 -9.52
C ILE A 9 20.50 -12.78 -10.66
N ASP A 10 19.41 -13.44 -10.33
CA ASP A 10 18.43 -13.92 -11.31
C ASP A 10 17.47 -12.78 -11.72
N ASP A 11 16.63 -13.03 -12.72
CA ASP A 11 15.64 -12.06 -13.22
C ASP A 11 14.41 -11.91 -12.30
N ARG A 12 14.32 -12.71 -11.23
CA ARG A 12 13.23 -12.70 -10.25
C ARG A 12 13.63 -12.07 -8.92
N SER A 13 14.90 -11.74 -8.71
CA SER A 13 15.41 -11.26 -7.44
C SER A 13 15.84 -9.80 -7.53
N THR A 14 15.64 -9.11 -6.42
CA THR A 14 16.05 -7.74 -6.21
C THR A 14 17.22 -7.73 -5.24
N SER A 15 18.23 -6.93 -5.53
CA SER A 15 19.35 -6.69 -4.62
C SER A 15 19.71 -5.22 -4.60
N ILE A 16 19.70 -4.62 -3.41
CA ILE A 16 19.97 -3.20 -3.19
C ILE A 16 21.19 -3.07 -2.29
N VAL A 17 22.24 -2.43 -2.80
CA VAL A 17 23.44 -2.12 -2.02
C VAL A 17 23.13 -1.05 -0.99
N GLY A 18 23.45 -1.30 0.27
CA GLY A 18 23.10 -0.42 1.38
C GLY A 18 24.27 0.24 2.10
N GLY A 19 25.50 -0.28 1.95
CA GLY A 19 26.69 0.35 2.52
C GLY A 19 27.89 -0.60 2.64
N TRP A 20 29.04 -0.09 3.05
CA TRP A 20 30.26 -0.88 3.23
C TRP A 20 30.52 -1.18 4.70
N THR A 21 31.11 -2.33 4.97
CA THR A 21 31.79 -2.59 6.25
C THR A 21 32.96 -1.63 6.43
N ARG A 22 33.34 -1.34 7.67
CA ARG A 22 34.35 -0.32 7.99
C ARG A 22 35.74 -0.63 7.43
N ASP A 23 36.06 -1.90 7.25
CA ASP A 23 37.32 -2.33 6.62
C ASP A 23 37.29 -2.27 5.08
N ASN A 24 36.16 -1.87 4.50
CA ASN A 24 35.89 -1.81 3.07
C ASN A 24 36.13 -3.14 2.34
N LYS A 25 36.00 -4.28 3.02
CA LYS A 25 36.17 -5.60 2.36
C LYS A 25 34.85 -6.24 1.96
N ARG A 26 33.77 -5.89 2.66
CA ARG A 26 32.43 -6.44 2.42
C ARG A 26 31.39 -5.34 2.27
N VAL A 27 30.37 -5.61 1.47
CA VAL A 27 29.23 -4.73 1.24
C VAL A 27 27.96 -5.33 1.84
N TYR A 28 27.18 -4.50 2.53
CA TYR A 28 25.82 -4.83 2.97
C TYR A 28 24.86 -4.69 1.79
N VAL A 29 24.03 -5.69 1.61
CA VAL A 29 23.00 -5.74 0.56
C VAL A 29 21.68 -6.19 1.19
N THR A 30 20.57 -5.56 0.80
CA THR A 30 19.23 -6.13 1.01
C THR A 30 18.86 -6.91 -0.23
N SER A 31 18.56 -8.20 -0.09
CA SER A 31 18.24 -9.06 -1.22
C SER A 31 17.20 -10.11 -0.88
N ASN A 32 16.37 -10.48 -1.86
CA ASN A 32 15.44 -11.60 -1.79
C ASN A 32 15.91 -12.83 -2.58
N ALA A 33 17.18 -12.87 -2.98
CA ALA A 33 17.83 -14.00 -3.67
C ALA A 33 18.15 -15.20 -2.73
N ASN A 34 17.28 -15.48 -1.76
CA ASN A 34 17.37 -16.64 -0.86
C ASN A 34 16.26 -17.65 -1.16
N GLU A 35 16.34 -18.84 -0.54
CA GLU A 35 15.38 -19.92 -0.77
C GLU A 35 13.94 -19.60 -0.35
N LYS A 36 13.75 -18.62 0.54
CA LYS A 36 12.42 -18.16 0.98
C LYS A 36 11.83 -17.07 0.08
N GLY A 37 12.65 -16.43 -0.76
CA GLY A 37 12.22 -15.29 -1.59
C GLY A 37 11.80 -14.06 -0.77
N ILE A 38 12.30 -13.89 0.45
CA ILE A 38 12.01 -12.73 1.31
C ILE A 38 13.19 -11.77 1.32
N ASP A 39 12.97 -10.47 1.48
CA ASP A 39 14.08 -9.53 1.65
C ASP A 39 14.85 -9.82 2.94
N ALA A 40 16.17 -9.92 2.84
CA ALA A 40 17.07 -10.05 3.98
C ALA A 40 18.36 -9.26 3.76
N VAL A 41 18.92 -8.78 4.87
CA VAL A 41 20.25 -8.17 4.89
C VAL A 41 21.30 -9.27 4.80
N ALA A 42 22.27 -9.10 3.90
CA ALA A 42 23.40 -9.99 3.70
C ALA A 42 24.70 -9.20 3.53
N LEU A 43 25.83 -9.91 3.68
CA LEU A 43 27.15 -9.43 3.28
C LEU A 43 27.64 -10.14 2.02
N LEU A 44 28.31 -9.38 1.15
CA LEU A 44 29.11 -9.90 0.04
C LEU A 44 30.56 -9.42 0.19
N ASP A 45 31.54 -10.30 -0.04
CA ASP A 45 32.97 -9.97 -0.18
C ASP A 45 33.23 -9.35 -1.56
N GLN A 46 34.27 -8.54 -1.70
CA GLN A 46 34.68 -7.91 -2.97
C GLN A 46 35.30 -8.88 -3.98
N LYS A 47 35.40 -10.17 -3.65
CA LYS A 47 35.97 -11.19 -4.54
C LYS A 47 34.95 -11.58 -5.62
N GLU A 48 35.47 -12.00 -6.77
CA GLU A 48 34.66 -12.55 -7.86
C GLU A 48 33.85 -13.77 -7.38
N ASN A 49 32.55 -13.79 -7.71
CA ASN A 49 31.61 -14.89 -7.42
C ASN A 49 31.41 -15.19 -5.92
N THR A 50 31.09 -14.17 -5.13
CA THR A 50 30.80 -14.34 -3.70
C THR A 50 29.36 -14.79 -3.45
N GLU A 51 29.17 -15.65 -2.45
CA GLU A 51 27.86 -16.06 -1.94
C GLU A 51 27.33 -15.06 -0.90
N PHE A 52 26.00 -14.92 -0.83
CA PHE A 52 25.35 -14.11 0.19
C PHE A 52 25.57 -14.71 1.58
N GLN A 53 26.25 -13.96 2.46
CA GLN A 53 26.25 -14.26 3.89
C GLN A 53 25.04 -13.60 4.54
N TRP A 54 23.93 -14.32 4.63
CA TRP A 54 22.68 -13.84 5.21
C TRP A 54 22.84 -13.50 6.70
N LEU A 55 22.48 -12.28 7.07
CA LEU A 55 22.51 -11.80 8.44
C LEU A 55 21.11 -11.87 9.08
N THR A 56 20.06 -11.49 8.34
CA THR A 56 18.70 -11.34 8.88
C THR A 56 17.68 -12.26 8.20
N LEU A 57 18.10 -13.39 7.65
CA LEU A 57 17.17 -14.37 7.06
C LEU A 57 16.26 -14.97 8.14
N GLN A 58 14.97 -14.63 8.08
CA GLN A 58 13.95 -14.98 9.08
C GLN A 58 12.62 -15.31 8.37
N ASP A 59 11.46 -15.03 8.96
CA ASP A 59 10.14 -15.31 8.34
C ASP A 59 9.46 -14.07 7.72
N TRP A 60 10.01 -12.88 7.99
CA TRP A 60 9.50 -11.60 7.51
C TRP A 60 10.57 -10.86 6.73
N ASP A 61 10.13 -10.11 5.71
CA ASP A 61 10.97 -9.20 4.95
C ASP A 61 11.74 -8.26 5.90
N SER A 62 13.04 -8.11 5.65
CA SER A 62 13.92 -7.24 6.40
C SER A 62 14.86 -6.48 5.48
N SER A 63 15.00 -5.18 5.73
CA SER A 63 15.78 -4.31 4.86
C SER A 63 16.75 -3.45 5.66
N LEU A 64 17.95 -3.31 5.10
CA LEU A 64 18.98 -2.45 5.66
C LEU A 64 18.49 -1.01 5.63
N VAL A 65 18.64 -0.32 6.75
CA VAL A 65 18.31 1.09 6.87
C VAL A 65 19.56 1.94 6.84
N ASP A 66 20.56 1.62 7.66
CA ASP A 66 21.82 2.37 7.71
C ASP A 66 22.97 1.55 8.31
N VAL A 67 24.21 1.96 8.06
CA VAL A 67 25.42 1.33 8.63
C VAL A 67 26.09 2.33 9.58
N CYS A 68 26.49 1.86 10.77
CA CYS A 68 27.16 2.71 11.74
C CYS A 68 28.55 3.15 11.22
N PRO A 69 28.89 4.45 11.24
CA PRO A 69 30.15 4.94 10.69
C PRO A 69 31.37 4.60 11.57
N THR A 70 31.17 4.32 12.86
CA THR A 70 32.26 4.17 13.84
C THR A 70 32.42 2.75 14.38
N GLU A 71 31.41 1.90 14.25
CA GLU A 71 31.38 0.53 14.79
C GLU A 71 30.87 -0.44 13.73
N ASP A 72 31.22 -1.73 13.85
CA ASP A 72 30.72 -2.80 12.96
C ASP A 72 29.28 -3.20 13.33
N LYS A 73 28.38 -2.21 13.28
CA LYS A 73 26.94 -2.29 13.57
C LYS A 73 26.14 -1.74 12.39
N TYR A 74 24.91 -2.19 12.27
CA TYR A 74 23.98 -1.70 11.27
C TYR A 74 22.55 -1.66 11.82
N ALA A 75 21.74 -0.78 11.26
CA ALA A 75 20.33 -0.67 11.53
C ALA A 75 19.54 -1.30 10.37
N TYR A 76 18.50 -2.06 10.70
CA TYR A 76 17.60 -2.66 9.73
C TYR A 76 16.17 -2.65 10.26
N VAL A 77 15.19 -2.69 9.36
CA VAL A 77 13.78 -2.84 9.72
C VAL A 77 13.29 -4.24 9.39
N VAL A 78 12.38 -4.75 10.20
CA VAL A 78 11.58 -5.95 9.91
C VAL A 78 10.17 -5.51 9.64
N ASN A 79 9.62 -5.92 8.49
CA ASN A 79 8.23 -5.68 8.14
C ASN A 79 7.34 -6.83 8.61
N GLN A 80 6.62 -6.63 9.71
CA GLN A 80 5.63 -7.58 10.22
C GLN A 80 4.23 -7.12 9.81
N ALA A 81 3.82 -7.55 8.63
CA ALA A 81 2.49 -7.28 8.06
C ALA A 81 2.10 -5.78 8.10
N GLY A 82 3.03 -4.90 7.73
CA GLY A 82 2.84 -3.46 7.71
C GLY A 82 3.26 -2.72 8.99
N ASN A 83 3.73 -3.43 10.03
CA ASN A 83 4.44 -2.81 11.16
C ASN A 83 5.95 -2.89 10.91
N LEU A 84 6.65 -1.76 10.93
CA LEU A 84 8.09 -1.71 10.64
C LEU A 84 8.88 -1.54 11.93
N HIS A 85 9.43 -2.64 12.43
CA HIS A 85 10.21 -2.72 13.66
C HIS A 85 11.68 -2.46 13.36
N LEU A 86 12.29 -1.48 14.02
CA LEU A 86 13.70 -1.13 13.83
C LEU A 86 14.58 -1.90 14.80
N TYR A 87 15.68 -2.43 14.28
CA TYR A 87 16.69 -3.13 15.05
C TYR A 87 18.07 -2.56 14.76
N ILE A 88 18.95 -2.60 15.76
CA ILE A 88 20.39 -2.48 15.57
C ILE A 88 21.01 -3.84 15.83
N ARG A 89 21.94 -4.25 14.96
CA ARG A 89 22.66 -5.51 15.09
C ARG A 89 24.13 -5.35 14.75
N ASP A 90 24.98 -6.13 15.42
CA ASP A 90 26.41 -6.22 15.14
C ASP A 90 26.77 -7.46 14.30
N LEU A 91 28.02 -7.52 13.82
CA LEU A 91 28.50 -8.67 13.04
C LEU A 91 28.72 -9.95 13.85
N LYS A 92 28.62 -9.91 15.18
CA LYS A 92 28.67 -11.10 16.06
C LYS A 92 27.28 -11.71 16.26
N GLY A 93 26.23 -10.99 15.87
CA GLY A 93 24.83 -11.41 16.00
C GLY A 93 24.10 -10.82 17.22
N GLU A 94 24.74 -9.96 18.00
CA GLU A 94 24.06 -9.23 19.07
C GLU A 94 23.09 -8.22 18.46
N GLN A 95 21.83 -8.22 18.90
CA GLN A 95 20.78 -7.36 18.35
C GLN A 95 19.90 -6.77 19.45
N GLU A 96 19.39 -5.57 19.22
CA GLU A 96 18.39 -4.89 20.04
C GLU A 96 17.32 -4.21 19.18
N GLU A 97 16.06 -4.27 19.61
CA GLU A 97 14.97 -3.50 19.02
C GLU A 97 15.02 -2.06 19.53
N ILE A 98 14.83 -1.09 18.64
CA ILE A 98 14.91 0.34 18.94
C ILE A 98 13.50 0.93 19.00
N PRO A 99 13.13 1.64 20.09
CA PRO A 99 11.84 2.29 20.17
C PRO A 99 11.72 3.45 19.17
N PRO A 100 10.48 3.82 18.78
CA PRO A 100 9.22 3.25 19.23
C PRO A 100 8.86 1.98 18.44
N GLY A 101 8.43 0.92 19.14
CA GLY A 101 8.20 -0.39 18.53
C GLY A 101 6.86 -0.55 17.78
N HIS A 102 5.88 0.35 17.97
CA HIS A 102 4.58 0.27 17.29
C HIS A 102 4.49 1.28 16.14
N GLY A 103 3.94 0.89 14.99
CA GLY A 103 3.77 1.75 13.82
C GLY A 103 4.81 1.47 12.73
N VAL A 104 5.29 2.54 12.08
CA VAL A 104 6.30 2.43 11.02
C VAL A 104 7.52 3.30 11.27
N ILE A 105 8.69 2.68 11.13
CA ILE A 105 9.95 3.37 10.97
C ILE A 105 10.32 3.38 9.49
N ARG A 106 10.16 4.54 8.84
CA ARG A 106 10.42 4.69 7.39
C ARG A 106 11.88 4.93 7.05
N ALA A 107 12.63 5.51 7.98
CA ALA A 107 14.04 5.76 7.83
C ALA A 107 14.68 5.89 9.21
N ALA A 108 15.95 5.50 9.28
CA ALA A 108 16.81 5.78 10.41
C ALA A 108 18.22 6.13 9.91
N ARG A 109 18.95 6.98 10.63
CA ARG A 109 20.32 7.37 10.30
C ARG A 109 21.18 7.51 11.54
N PHE A 110 22.36 6.90 11.54
CA PHE A 110 23.34 7.09 12.60
C PHE A 110 23.90 8.51 12.55
N SER A 111 24.19 9.07 13.72
CA SER A 111 25.01 10.28 13.81
C SER A 111 26.43 10.01 13.31
N PRO A 112 27.15 11.03 12.80
CA PRO A 112 28.53 10.85 12.33
C PRO A 112 29.50 10.24 13.36
N ASP A 113 29.24 10.46 14.65
CA ASP A 113 30.02 9.90 15.75
C ASP A 113 29.49 8.55 16.27
N GLY A 114 28.43 8.01 15.63
CA GLY A 114 27.83 6.71 15.92
C GLY A 114 27.14 6.59 17.27
N LYS A 115 26.85 7.70 17.97
CA LYS A 115 26.26 7.68 19.32
C LYS A 115 24.74 7.83 19.34
N GLN A 116 24.15 8.34 18.26
CA GLN A 116 22.73 8.61 18.18
C GLN A 116 22.15 8.06 16.88
N LEU A 117 20.83 7.85 16.88
CA LEU A 117 20.07 7.45 15.72
C LEU A 117 18.90 8.41 15.52
N ALA A 118 18.86 9.11 14.39
CA ALA A 118 17.69 9.87 13.96
C ALA A 118 16.71 8.91 13.28
N ILE A 119 15.43 8.99 13.62
CA ILE A 119 14.38 8.05 13.18
C ILE A 119 13.20 8.87 12.64
N ILE A 120 12.65 8.48 11.49
CA ILE A 120 11.34 8.97 11.02
C ILE A 120 10.31 7.92 11.36
N HIS A 121 9.41 8.27 12.28
CA HIS A 121 8.37 7.37 12.79
C HIS A 121 6.97 7.94 12.60
N ALA A 122 6.02 7.08 12.25
CA ALA A 122 4.59 7.36 12.25
C ALA A 122 3.82 6.16 12.82
N SER A 123 2.56 6.36 13.18
CA SER A 123 1.64 5.28 13.54
C SER A 123 0.25 5.57 12.99
N GLY A 124 -0.72 4.70 13.22
CA GLY A 124 -2.10 4.89 12.76
C GLY A 124 -2.71 6.25 13.17
N ASP A 125 -2.41 6.73 14.37
CA ASP A 125 -2.96 7.96 14.95
C ASP A 125 -1.99 9.17 14.92
N SER A 126 -0.77 8.99 14.42
CA SER A 126 0.27 10.03 14.48
C SER A 126 1.05 10.16 13.17
N PRO A 127 1.18 11.38 12.60
CA PRO A 127 1.95 11.64 11.39
C PRO A 127 3.44 11.33 11.56
N HIS A 128 4.15 11.37 10.43
CA HIS A 128 5.60 11.18 10.44
C HIS A 128 6.27 12.32 11.20
N ASP A 129 6.98 11.99 12.26
CA ASP A 129 7.81 12.90 13.03
C ASP A 129 9.23 12.35 13.19
N ILE A 130 10.17 13.27 13.43
CA ILE A 130 11.57 12.95 13.66
C ILE A 130 11.78 12.72 15.14
N TRP A 131 12.43 11.61 15.47
CA TRP A 131 12.87 11.23 16.80
C TRP A 131 14.38 11.03 16.82
N VAL A 132 15.01 11.22 17.97
CA VAL A 132 16.43 10.93 18.18
C VAL A 132 16.56 9.97 19.35
N TYR A 133 17.20 8.83 19.09
CA TYR A 133 17.54 7.83 20.08
C TYR A 133 19.02 7.95 20.47
N ASP A 134 19.30 8.09 21.76
CA ASP A 134 20.66 8.04 22.29
C ASP A 134 21.03 6.61 22.65
N LEU A 135 22.05 6.05 21.99
CA LEU A 135 22.42 4.63 22.11
C LEU A 135 23.00 4.28 23.48
N LYS A 136 23.66 5.25 24.15
CA LYS A 136 24.27 5.02 25.46
C LYS A 136 23.25 5.21 26.58
N ALA A 137 22.50 6.31 26.53
CA ALA A 137 21.50 6.64 27.54
C ALA A 137 20.22 5.81 27.39
N ARG A 138 20.00 5.21 26.21
CA ARG A 138 18.79 4.45 25.85
C ARG A 138 17.52 5.28 26.00
N THR A 139 17.59 6.53 25.55
CA THR A 139 16.48 7.48 25.63
C THR A 139 16.05 7.92 24.24
N LEU A 140 14.76 7.89 23.98
CA LEU A 140 14.15 8.38 22.75
C LEU A 140 13.51 9.75 23.00
N LYS A 141 13.80 10.72 22.12
CA LYS A 141 13.22 12.08 22.19
C LYS A 141 12.58 12.46 20.86
N GLN A 142 11.32 12.91 20.89
CA GLN A 142 10.66 13.51 19.74
C GLN A 142 11.19 14.92 19.48
N ILE A 143 11.48 15.23 18.22
CA ILE A 143 12.05 16.49 17.77
C ILE A 143 11.02 17.36 17.04
N THR A 144 10.18 16.75 16.19
CA THR A 144 9.12 17.44 15.45
C THR A 144 7.75 17.00 15.92
N TYR A 145 6.75 17.87 15.75
CA TYR A 145 5.36 17.62 16.12
C TYR A 145 4.47 18.04 14.94
N SER A 146 4.10 17.09 14.10
CA SER A 146 3.44 17.38 12.82
C SER A 146 1.91 17.45 12.92
N LEU A 147 1.33 17.09 14.07
CA LEU A 147 -0.07 17.39 14.40
C LEU A 147 -0.21 18.87 14.74
N VAL A 148 -0.49 19.68 13.71
CA VAL A 148 -0.64 21.14 13.82
C VAL A 148 -2.13 21.54 13.75
N GLY A 149 -2.41 22.82 14.02
CA GLY A 149 -3.76 23.39 13.82
C GLY A 149 -4.81 22.98 14.86
N GLY A 150 -4.37 22.57 16.06
CA GLY A 150 -5.27 22.17 17.15
C GLY A 150 -5.78 20.73 17.06
N LEU A 151 -5.23 19.91 16.17
CA LEU A 151 -5.49 18.48 16.10
C LEU A 151 -4.96 17.79 17.37
N ASN A 152 -5.81 16.99 18.02
CA ASN A 152 -5.41 16.14 19.13
C ASN A 152 -5.29 14.69 18.64
N GLN A 153 -4.20 14.02 19.01
CA GLN A 153 -3.95 12.62 18.71
C GLN A 153 -5.08 11.71 19.22
N ASP A 154 -5.67 12.01 20.37
CA ASP A 154 -6.77 11.23 20.97
C ASP A 154 -8.03 11.15 20.09
N ASN A 155 -8.13 12.01 19.06
CA ASN A 155 -9.26 12.00 18.12
C ASN A 155 -9.05 11.04 16.95
N PHE A 156 -7.87 10.44 16.80
CA PHE A 156 -7.53 9.57 15.68
C PHE A 156 -7.60 8.09 16.06
N ILE A 157 -7.82 7.25 15.06
CA ILE A 157 -8.03 5.81 15.24
C ILE A 157 -6.73 5.06 14.99
N GLN A 158 -6.27 4.30 15.99
CA GLN A 158 -5.27 3.26 15.78
C GLN A 158 -5.94 2.05 15.11
N PRO A 159 -5.41 1.54 13.99
CA PRO A 159 -5.99 0.38 13.33
C PRO A 159 -5.68 -0.91 14.08
N HIS A 160 -6.59 -1.87 13.95
CA HIS A 160 -6.34 -3.25 14.32
C HIS A 160 -5.76 -4.00 13.13
N LEU A 161 -4.57 -4.58 13.28
CA LEU A 161 -4.08 -5.60 12.36
C LEU A 161 -4.92 -6.86 12.56
N ILE A 162 -5.62 -7.27 11.50
CA ILE A 162 -6.49 -8.45 11.49
C ILE A 162 -6.02 -9.44 10.43
N VAL A 163 -6.28 -10.72 10.69
CA VAL A 163 -6.04 -11.81 9.74
C VAL A 163 -7.32 -12.62 9.56
N TYR A 164 -7.68 -12.87 8.31
CA TYR A 164 -8.83 -13.69 7.91
C TYR A 164 -8.51 -14.46 6.64
N SER A 165 -9.35 -15.43 6.27
CA SER A 165 -9.13 -16.24 5.08
C SER A 165 -9.91 -15.69 3.88
N ALA A 166 -9.26 -15.64 2.71
CA ALA A 166 -9.94 -15.56 1.43
C ALA A 166 -10.71 -16.87 1.13
N GLN A 167 -11.52 -16.87 0.07
CA GLN A 167 -12.31 -18.05 -0.31
C GLN A 167 -11.44 -19.28 -0.58
N ASP A 168 -10.27 -19.08 -1.18
CA ASP A 168 -9.26 -20.11 -1.47
C ASP A 168 -8.37 -20.45 -0.26
N GLN A 169 -8.72 -19.97 0.94
CA GLN A 169 -7.96 -20.13 2.20
C GLN A 169 -6.64 -19.35 2.27
N THR A 170 -6.33 -18.50 1.28
CA THR A 170 -5.20 -17.58 1.40
C THR A 170 -5.37 -16.69 2.64
N PRO A 171 -4.38 -16.60 3.54
CA PRO A 171 -4.45 -15.69 4.68
C PRO A 171 -4.32 -14.24 4.20
N MET A 172 -5.25 -13.40 4.62
CA MET A 172 -5.33 -11.98 4.30
C MET A 172 -4.96 -11.15 5.51
N SER A 173 -3.98 -10.27 5.34
CA SER A 173 -3.64 -9.25 6.31
C SER A 173 -4.37 -7.95 5.98
N SER A 174 -4.97 -7.30 6.97
CA SER A 174 -5.64 -6.00 6.78
C SER A 174 -5.53 -5.12 8.01
N PHE A 175 -5.57 -3.81 7.80
CA PHE A 175 -5.77 -2.85 8.87
C PHE A 175 -7.26 -2.47 8.94
N LEU A 176 -7.89 -2.71 10.10
CA LEU A 176 -9.27 -2.36 10.38
C LEU A 176 -9.33 -1.12 11.28
N TYR A 177 -9.99 -0.07 10.81
CA TYR A 177 -10.24 1.15 11.56
C TYR A 177 -11.71 1.19 11.98
N VAL A 178 -11.94 1.15 13.30
CA VAL A 178 -13.27 1.24 13.90
C VAL A 178 -13.37 2.56 14.65
N PRO A 179 -14.29 3.48 14.29
CA PRO A 179 -14.46 4.71 15.04
C PRO A 179 -14.74 4.44 16.54
N ALA A 180 -14.14 5.24 17.43
CA ALA A 180 -14.17 4.96 18.88
C ALA A 180 -15.58 5.03 19.51
N ASN A 181 -16.53 5.69 18.86
CA ASN A 181 -17.86 6.01 19.39
C ASN A 181 -19.02 5.22 18.73
N ILE A 182 -18.72 4.14 18.00
CA ILE A 182 -19.74 3.31 17.34
C ILE A 182 -19.98 1.98 18.07
N LYS A 183 -21.16 1.38 17.88
CA LYS A 183 -21.58 0.15 18.55
C LYS A 183 -21.69 -1.00 17.54
N PRO A 184 -21.48 -2.25 17.97
CA PRO A 184 -21.68 -3.41 17.10
C PRO A 184 -23.18 -3.75 16.95
N ASP A 185 -23.94 -2.85 16.33
CA ASP A 185 -25.39 -2.96 16.12
C ASP A 185 -25.80 -3.16 14.65
N ARG A 186 -24.82 -3.43 13.78
CA ARG A 186 -24.99 -3.67 12.34
C ARG A 186 -25.65 -2.51 11.58
N SER A 187 -25.45 -1.28 12.04
CA SER A 187 -26.03 -0.09 11.40
C SER A 187 -25.01 0.81 10.69
N HIS A 188 -23.71 0.56 10.86
CA HIS A 188 -22.67 1.47 10.39
C HIS A 188 -22.28 1.22 8.94
N PRO A 189 -22.01 2.30 8.16
CA PRO A 189 -21.45 2.15 6.82
C PRO A 189 -19.98 1.74 6.89
N ALA A 190 -19.49 1.09 5.84
CA ALA A 190 -18.10 0.71 5.74
C ALA A 190 -17.48 1.00 4.38
N ILE A 191 -16.16 1.09 4.36
CA ILE A 191 -15.35 1.29 3.15
C ILE A 191 -14.29 0.20 3.08
N VAL A 192 -14.24 -0.53 1.96
CA VAL A 192 -13.07 -1.31 1.57
C VAL A 192 -12.12 -0.36 0.83
N TYR A 193 -10.90 -0.21 1.35
CA TYR A 193 -9.94 0.78 0.88
C TYR A 193 -8.70 0.11 0.27
N PRO A 194 -8.79 -0.43 -0.97
CA PRO A 194 -7.63 -1.02 -1.63
C PRO A 194 -6.58 0.04 -1.93
N HIS A 195 -5.32 -0.31 -1.71
CA HIS A 195 -4.22 0.58 -2.01
C HIS A 195 -3.86 0.65 -3.50
N GLY A 196 -3.05 1.65 -3.88
CA GLY A 196 -2.40 1.72 -5.20
C GLY A 196 -1.18 0.80 -5.29
N GLY A 197 -0.55 0.72 -6.47
CA GLY A 197 0.61 -0.17 -6.69
C GLY A 197 0.53 -0.86 -8.05
N PRO A 198 0.44 -2.20 -8.12
CA PRO A 198 0.00 -3.10 -7.05
C PRO A 198 1.08 -3.52 -6.05
N GLN A 199 2.36 -3.36 -6.40
CA GLN A 199 3.52 -3.74 -5.58
C GLN A 199 3.77 -2.74 -4.43
N TRP A 200 2.79 -2.60 -3.54
CA TRP A 200 2.83 -1.78 -2.32
C TRP A 200 2.05 -2.49 -1.22
N GLN A 201 1.89 -1.85 -0.05
CA GLN A 201 1.08 -2.36 1.04
C GLN A 201 0.58 -1.19 1.91
N HIS A 202 -0.55 -1.39 2.57
CA HIS A 202 -0.92 -0.62 3.74
C HIS A 202 -0.01 -0.98 4.91
N PHE A 203 0.34 0.04 5.68
CA PHE A 203 1.14 -0.07 6.88
C PHE A 203 0.34 0.38 8.12
N ASN A 204 0.88 0.15 9.32
CA ASN A 204 0.39 0.82 10.52
C ASN A 204 0.94 2.26 10.58
N SER A 205 0.45 3.12 9.67
CA SER A 205 0.99 4.46 9.43
C SER A 205 -0.12 5.51 9.35
N TRP A 206 0.29 6.77 9.24
CA TRP A 206 -0.61 7.90 9.14
C TRP A 206 -1.24 8.01 7.76
N TYR A 207 -2.55 7.78 7.68
CA TYR A 207 -3.36 7.98 6.49
C TYR A 207 -4.44 9.03 6.75
N PRO A 208 -4.19 10.32 6.40
CA PRO A 208 -5.13 11.39 6.71
C PRO A 208 -6.51 11.19 6.05
N ASN A 209 -6.55 10.54 4.88
CA ASN A 209 -7.80 10.21 4.20
C ASN A 209 -8.62 9.18 4.98
N ILE A 210 -7.99 8.14 5.54
CA ILE A 210 -8.69 7.13 6.37
C ILE A 210 -9.15 7.76 7.69
N GLN A 211 -8.31 8.61 8.32
CA GLN A 211 -8.72 9.36 9.51
C GLN A 211 -9.90 10.29 9.23
N TYR A 212 -9.92 10.94 8.07
CA TYR A 212 -11.06 11.77 7.65
C TYR A 212 -12.34 10.93 7.46
N LEU A 213 -12.26 9.79 6.79
CA LEU A 213 -13.40 8.88 6.59
C LEU A 213 -13.92 8.29 7.91
N THR A 214 -13.03 7.85 8.81
CA THR A 214 -13.43 7.35 10.14
C THR A 214 -14.06 8.44 11.00
N SER A 215 -13.64 9.70 10.86
CA SER A 215 -14.30 10.84 11.53
C SER A 215 -15.74 11.10 11.03
N HIS A 216 -16.09 10.63 9.83
CA HIS A 216 -17.46 10.62 9.30
C HIS A 216 -18.27 9.39 9.76
N GLY A 217 -17.70 8.52 10.60
CA GLY A 217 -18.38 7.35 11.17
C GLY A 217 -18.29 6.08 10.32
N TYR A 218 -17.43 6.03 9.30
CA TYR A 218 -17.18 4.83 8.51
C TYR A 218 -16.26 3.86 9.23
N VAL A 219 -16.61 2.57 9.21
CA VAL A 219 -15.64 1.49 9.43
C VAL A 219 -14.80 1.34 8.17
N VAL A 220 -13.48 1.33 8.28
CA VAL A 220 -12.59 1.20 7.11
C VAL A 220 -11.75 -0.07 7.23
N ILE A 221 -11.77 -0.92 6.22
CA ILE A 221 -10.85 -2.05 6.08
C ILE A 221 -9.88 -1.76 4.93
N ALA A 222 -8.59 -1.85 5.24
CA ALA A 222 -7.49 -1.55 4.33
C ALA A 222 -6.68 -2.84 4.09
N PRO A 223 -7.06 -3.66 3.10
CA PRO A 223 -6.45 -4.96 2.86
C PRO A 223 -5.11 -4.85 2.16
N ASN A 224 -4.18 -5.71 2.58
CA ASN A 224 -3.00 -6.08 1.81
C ASN A 224 -3.37 -7.32 1.01
N TYR A 225 -3.89 -7.11 -0.20
CA TYR A 225 -4.35 -8.16 -1.10
C TYR A 225 -3.16 -8.91 -1.74
N ARG A 226 -3.40 -10.09 -2.34
CA ARG A 226 -2.33 -10.82 -3.03
C ARG A 226 -1.68 -9.95 -4.11
N GLY A 227 -0.36 -9.94 -4.17
CA GLY A 227 0.40 -8.94 -4.93
C GLY A 227 1.02 -7.81 -4.07
N SER A 228 0.56 -7.61 -2.83
CA SER A 228 1.18 -6.66 -1.91
C SER A 228 2.61 -7.04 -1.53
N THR A 229 3.43 -6.05 -1.19
CA THR A 229 4.78 -6.26 -0.64
C THR A 229 4.73 -6.62 0.85
N GLY A 230 5.84 -7.07 1.44
CA GLY A 230 5.94 -7.38 2.89
C GLY A 230 5.61 -8.82 3.27
N PHE A 231 5.24 -9.65 2.28
CA PHE A 231 4.85 -11.05 2.47
C PHE A 231 5.71 -12.01 1.63
N GLY A 232 6.90 -11.55 1.21
CA GLY A 232 7.79 -12.28 0.33
C GLY A 232 7.40 -12.25 -1.15
N ARG A 233 8.36 -12.64 -1.99
CA ARG A 233 8.26 -12.60 -3.45
C ARG A 233 7.10 -13.42 -3.99
N GLU A 234 6.86 -14.63 -3.49
CA GLU A 234 5.80 -15.49 -4.04
C GLU A 234 4.39 -14.88 -3.83
N TYR A 235 4.16 -14.19 -2.71
CA TYR A 235 2.90 -13.48 -2.48
C TYR A 235 2.75 -12.25 -3.39
N MET A 236 3.85 -11.54 -3.65
CA MET A 236 3.85 -10.39 -4.57
C MET A 236 3.69 -10.85 -6.03
N GLU A 237 4.36 -11.93 -6.43
CA GLU A 237 4.31 -12.46 -7.79
C GLU A 237 3.03 -13.26 -8.09
N SER A 238 2.22 -13.60 -7.09
CA SER A 238 0.94 -14.29 -7.31
C SER A 238 -0.04 -13.50 -8.17
N LEU A 239 0.20 -12.19 -8.35
CA LEU A 239 -0.60 -11.33 -9.21
C LEU A 239 -0.26 -11.49 -10.71
N ARG A 240 0.87 -12.13 -11.03
CA ARG A 240 1.31 -12.34 -12.41
C ARG A 240 0.30 -13.20 -13.17
N LYS A 241 -0.28 -12.64 -14.24
CA LYS A 241 -1.40 -13.19 -15.01
C LYS A 241 -2.69 -13.44 -14.19
N ASP A 242 -2.81 -12.81 -13.02
CA ASP A 242 -3.95 -12.94 -12.10
C ASP A 242 -4.55 -11.60 -11.63
N ALA A 243 -3.94 -10.48 -12.00
CA ALA A 243 -4.42 -9.12 -11.77
C ALA A 243 -5.91 -8.97 -12.11
N GLY A 244 -6.69 -8.34 -11.23
CA GLY A 244 -8.14 -8.13 -11.40
C GLY A 244 -9.01 -9.38 -11.16
N ARG A 245 -8.42 -10.51 -10.73
CA ARG A 245 -9.14 -11.72 -10.32
C ARG A 245 -8.83 -12.07 -8.87
N GLY A 246 -7.58 -12.43 -8.58
CA GLY A 246 -7.20 -12.89 -7.24
C GLY A 246 -7.24 -11.77 -6.20
N ASP A 247 -6.67 -10.61 -6.53
CA ASP A 247 -6.75 -9.39 -5.73
C ASP A 247 -8.20 -8.89 -5.57
N LEU A 248 -9.05 -9.00 -6.60
CA LEU A 248 -10.48 -8.73 -6.47
C LEU A 248 -11.18 -9.68 -5.49
N ASN A 249 -10.90 -10.99 -5.57
CA ASN A 249 -11.47 -11.98 -4.64
C ASN A 249 -11.07 -11.70 -3.18
N ASP A 250 -9.86 -11.17 -2.97
CA ASP A 250 -9.38 -10.77 -1.65
C ASP A 250 -10.16 -9.57 -1.10
N LEU A 251 -10.59 -8.63 -1.96
CA LEU A 251 -11.49 -7.54 -1.56
C LEU A 251 -12.88 -8.04 -1.20
N VAL A 252 -13.41 -9.04 -1.92
CA VAL A 252 -14.67 -9.69 -1.57
C VAL A 252 -14.56 -10.38 -0.20
N ALA A 253 -13.43 -11.03 0.09
CA ALA A 253 -13.18 -11.60 1.40
C ALA A 253 -13.12 -10.54 2.51
N ALA A 254 -12.59 -9.35 2.22
CA ALA A 254 -12.61 -8.20 3.15
C ALA A 254 -14.04 -7.79 3.50
N VAL A 255 -14.94 -7.78 2.50
CA VAL A 255 -16.38 -7.55 2.71
C VAL A 255 -17.00 -8.62 3.59
N ASP A 256 -16.70 -9.89 3.34
CA ASP A 256 -17.22 -10.99 4.15
C ASP A 256 -16.73 -10.90 5.60
N TYR A 257 -15.46 -10.55 5.82
CA TYR A 257 -14.95 -10.26 7.15
C TYR A 257 -15.72 -9.12 7.83
N LEU A 258 -15.94 -7.98 7.14
CA LEU A 258 -16.68 -6.83 7.68
C LEU A 258 -18.07 -7.25 8.21
N LYS A 259 -18.78 -8.14 7.50
CA LYS A 259 -20.10 -8.66 7.92
C LYS A 259 -20.05 -9.43 9.25
N THR A 260 -18.90 -10.03 9.59
CA THR A 260 -18.73 -10.79 10.84
C THR A 260 -18.48 -9.91 12.06
N THR A 261 -17.99 -8.68 11.85
CA THR A 261 -17.58 -7.77 12.95
C THR A 261 -18.72 -7.31 13.85
N GLY A 262 -19.96 -7.36 13.35
CA GLY A 262 -21.14 -6.86 14.04
C GLY A 262 -21.37 -5.35 13.93
N TYR A 263 -20.43 -4.56 13.39
CA TYR A 263 -20.61 -3.11 13.22
C TYR A 263 -21.37 -2.74 11.95
N VAL A 264 -21.11 -3.46 10.86
CA VAL A 264 -21.41 -2.99 9.50
C VAL A 264 -22.77 -3.47 9.00
N ASP A 265 -23.52 -2.58 8.36
CA ASP A 265 -24.67 -2.92 7.52
C ASP A 265 -24.17 -3.43 6.15
N PRO A 266 -24.42 -4.70 5.76
CA PRO A 266 -23.96 -5.25 4.49
C PRO A 266 -24.46 -4.51 3.25
N LYS A 267 -25.54 -3.73 3.35
CA LYS A 267 -26.08 -2.91 2.25
C LYS A 267 -25.39 -1.55 2.12
N ARG A 268 -24.50 -1.21 3.04
CA ARG A 268 -23.85 0.11 3.15
C ARG A 268 -22.32 -0.02 3.10
N ILE A 269 -21.84 -0.89 2.23
CA ILE A 269 -20.41 -1.11 2.01
C ILE A 269 -20.00 -0.45 0.68
N ALA A 270 -19.11 0.52 0.76
CA ALA A 270 -18.50 1.17 -0.40
C ALA A 270 -17.09 0.64 -0.66
N ILE A 271 -16.58 0.92 -1.86
CA ILE A 271 -15.17 0.71 -2.22
C ILE A 271 -14.54 2.03 -2.67
N MET A 272 -13.34 2.32 -2.19
CA MET A 272 -12.63 3.55 -2.55
C MET A 272 -11.13 3.30 -2.64
N GLY A 273 -10.52 3.59 -3.79
CA GLY A 273 -9.09 3.40 -3.98
C GLY A 273 -8.50 4.30 -5.06
N GLY A 274 -7.18 4.46 -5.00
CA GLY A 274 -6.41 5.26 -5.96
C GLY A 274 -5.46 4.41 -6.80
N SER A 275 -5.22 4.80 -8.06
CA SER A 275 -4.31 4.09 -8.98
C SER A 275 -4.75 2.63 -9.14
N TRP A 276 -3.92 1.64 -8.80
CA TRP A 276 -4.35 0.23 -8.74
C TRP A 276 -5.60 -0.01 -7.88
N GLY A 277 -5.75 0.71 -6.78
CA GLY A 277 -6.96 0.66 -5.96
C GLY A 277 -8.18 1.25 -6.67
N GLY A 278 -7.96 2.21 -7.58
CA GLY A 278 -8.99 2.76 -8.47
C GLY A 278 -9.35 1.76 -9.58
N TYR A 279 -8.37 1.06 -10.15
CA TYR A 279 -8.58 -0.09 -11.04
C TYR A 279 -9.40 -1.19 -10.35
N LEU A 280 -9.03 -1.59 -9.14
CA LEU A 280 -9.77 -2.57 -8.35
C LEU A 280 -11.16 -2.09 -7.95
N THR A 281 -11.35 -0.79 -7.72
CA THR A 281 -12.68 -0.19 -7.54
C THR A 281 -13.54 -0.43 -8.77
N LEU A 282 -13.03 -0.16 -9.98
CA LEU A 282 -13.76 -0.40 -11.22
C LEU A 282 -14.00 -1.90 -11.50
N MET A 283 -13.02 -2.75 -11.24
CA MET A 283 -13.17 -4.21 -11.33
C MET A 283 -14.26 -4.72 -10.39
N ALA A 284 -14.28 -4.23 -9.15
CA ALA A 284 -15.28 -4.62 -8.16
C ALA A 284 -16.69 -4.23 -8.60
N LEU A 285 -16.88 -2.99 -9.06
CA LEU A 285 -18.18 -2.49 -9.54
C LEU A 285 -18.68 -3.18 -10.81
N THR A 286 -17.79 -3.75 -11.62
CA THR A 286 -18.16 -4.40 -12.89
C THR A 286 -18.29 -5.91 -12.77
N LYS A 287 -17.51 -6.55 -11.90
CA LYS A 287 -17.46 -8.02 -11.75
C LYS A 287 -18.25 -8.55 -10.54
N THR A 288 -18.48 -7.72 -9.52
CA THR A 288 -19.27 -8.05 -8.32
C THR A 288 -20.27 -6.93 -7.97
N PRO A 289 -21.06 -6.45 -8.95
CA PRO A 289 -21.88 -5.24 -8.82
C PRO A 289 -22.94 -5.30 -7.70
N GLU A 290 -23.30 -6.49 -7.23
CA GLU A 290 -24.27 -6.72 -6.16
C GLU A 290 -23.74 -6.44 -4.76
N ILE A 291 -22.43 -6.33 -4.58
CA ILE A 291 -21.79 -6.16 -3.27
C ILE A 291 -21.74 -4.69 -2.84
N TRP A 292 -21.58 -3.77 -3.79
CA TRP A 292 -21.13 -2.41 -3.51
C TRP A 292 -22.27 -1.39 -3.53
N ALA A 293 -22.40 -0.62 -2.45
CA ALA A 293 -23.39 0.44 -2.33
C ALA A 293 -22.97 1.72 -3.08
N ALA A 294 -21.67 1.97 -3.22
CA ALA A 294 -21.08 3.05 -4.00
C ALA A 294 -19.59 2.75 -4.28
N GLY A 295 -19.01 3.41 -5.28
CA GLY A 295 -17.58 3.37 -5.53
C GLY A 295 -16.95 4.74 -5.77
N VAL A 296 -15.69 4.90 -5.34
CA VAL A 296 -14.89 6.09 -5.59
C VAL A 296 -13.55 5.68 -6.21
N GLY A 297 -13.41 5.89 -7.51
CA GLY A 297 -12.16 5.65 -8.25
C GLY A 297 -11.32 6.91 -8.36
N ILE A 298 -10.10 6.89 -7.82
CA ILE A 298 -9.14 8.00 -7.93
C ILE A 298 -8.04 7.60 -8.89
N VAL A 299 -7.78 8.42 -9.92
CA VAL A 299 -6.87 8.13 -11.04
C VAL A 299 -6.94 6.66 -11.50
N PRO A 300 -8.16 6.13 -11.79
CA PRO A 300 -8.33 4.72 -12.09
C PRO A 300 -7.89 4.38 -13.51
N LEU A 301 -7.51 3.12 -13.72
CA LEU A 301 -7.33 2.50 -15.03
C LEU A 301 -8.59 1.71 -15.40
N ALA A 302 -9.11 1.88 -16.61
CA ALA A 302 -10.36 1.27 -17.07
C ALA A 302 -10.18 0.27 -18.21
N ASN A 303 -9.14 0.43 -19.01
CA ASN A 303 -8.90 -0.31 -20.23
C ASN A 303 -7.40 -0.52 -20.44
N TRP A 304 -6.95 -1.76 -20.23
CA TRP A 304 -5.54 -2.12 -20.37
C TRP A 304 -4.99 -1.84 -21.77
N PHE A 305 -5.79 -1.99 -22.83
CA PHE A 305 -5.31 -1.72 -24.19
C PHE A 305 -4.96 -0.25 -24.40
N THR A 306 -5.86 0.67 -24.03
CA THR A 306 -5.62 2.10 -24.21
C THR A 306 -4.63 2.64 -23.19
N ALA A 307 -4.64 2.16 -21.95
CA ALA A 307 -3.65 2.54 -20.95
C ALA A 307 -2.23 2.18 -21.40
N HIS A 308 -2.00 0.92 -21.79
CA HIS A 308 -0.70 0.43 -22.23
C HIS A 308 -0.14 1.21 -23.44
N GLU A 309 -0.99 1.59 -24.40
CA GLU A 309 -0.57 2.37 -25.56
C GLU A 309 -0.13 3.80 -25.20
N ASN A 310 -0.62 4.35 -24.08
CA ASN A 310 -0.52 5.78 -23.76
C ASN A 310 0.24 6.09 -22.45
N GLU A 311 0.70 5.08 -21.72
CA GLU A 311 1.47 5.24 -20.48
C GLU A 311 3.00 5.18 -20.68
N ASP A 312 3.74 5.43 -19.60
CA ASP A 312 5.21 5.37 -19.58
C ASP A 312 5.77 3.97 -19.95
N PRO A 313 6.88 3.86 -20.72
CA PRO A 313 7.44 2.58 -21.15
C PRO A 313 7.81 1.60 -20.03
N VAL A 314 8.12 2.07 -18.82
CA VAL A 314 8.38 1.20 -17.66
C VAL A 314 7.09 0.53 -17.20
N LEU A 315 5.97 1.26 -17.22
CA LEU A 315 4.66 0.70 -16.88
C LEU A 315 4.21 -0.30 -17.95
N GLN A 316 4.47 -0.03 -19.23
CA GLN A 316 4.16 -0.99 -20.30
C GLN A 316 4.81 -2.37 -20.06
N LYS A 317 6.03 -2.39 -19.52
CA LYS A 317 6.71 -3.64 -19.15
C LYS A 317 6.10 -4.30 -17.91
N ASN A 318 5.65 -3.51 -16.95
CA ASN A 318 4.92 -4.02 -15.80
C ASN A 318 3.56 -4.61 -16.22
N ASP A 319 2.86 -3.98 -17.16
CA ASP A 319 1.61 -4.48 -17.75
C ASP A 319 1.82 -5.82 -18.43
N GLU A 320 2.85 -5.94 -19.29
CA GLU A 320 3.21 -7.21 -19.92
C GLU A 320 3.56 -8.29 -18.87
N TRP A 321 4.15 -7.91 -17.74
CA TRP A 321 4.40 -8.84 -16.64
C TRP A 321 3.10 -9.29 -15.96
N LEU A 322 2.18 -8.35 -15.66
CA LEU A 322 0.89 -8.60 -15.03
C LEU A 322 -0.08 -9.38 -15.94
N MET A 323 -0.06 -9.11 -17.24
CA MET A 323 -1.13 -9.48 -18.16
C MET A 323 -0.67 -10.37 -19.32
N GLY A 324 0.64 -10.58 -19.48
CA GLY A 324 1.18 -11.24 -20.66
C GLY A 324 1.19 -10.33 -21.89
N ASN A 325 1.36 -10.92 -23.07
CA ASN A 325 1.48 -10.16 -24.31
C ASN A 325 0.11 -9.67 -24.80
N PRO A 326 -0.09 -8.38 -25.12
CA PRO A 326 -1.41 -7.83 -25.48
C PRO A 326 -2.04 -8.43 -26.74
N ILE A 327 -1.24 -9.03 -27.62
CA ILE A 327 -1.70 -9.67 -28.85
C ILE A 327 -2.07 -11.12 -28.59
N THR A 328 -1.20 -11.90 -27.96
CA THR A 328 -1.43 -13.35 -27.77
C THR A 328 -2.28 -13.67 -26.54
N ASP A 329 -2.20 -12.85 -25.49
CA ASP A 329 -3.00 -12.95 -24.26
C ASP A 329 -4.21 -11.97 -24.29
N ARG A 330 -4.69 -11.59 -25.49
CA ARG A 330 -5.73 -10.55 -25.68
C ARG A 330 -7.01 -10.78 -24.86
N GLU A 331 -7.47 -12.02 -24.72
CA GLU A 331 -8.67 -12.31 -23.93
C GLU A 331 -8.47 -12.04 -22.44
N LEU A 332 -7.26 -12.25 -21.90
CA LEU A 332 -6.92 -11.87 -20.53
C LEU A 332 -6.97 -10.35 -20.39
N TRP A 333 -6.36 -9.61 -21.31
CA TRP A 333 -6.41 -8.13 -21.35
C TRP A 333 -7.84 -7.59 -21.38
N ARG A 334 -8.71 -8.19 -22.20
CA ARG A 334 -10.13 -7.85 -22.26
C ARG A 334 -10.85 -8.17 -20.96
N ASP A 335 -10.67 -9.37 -20.41
CA ASP A 335 -11.35 -9.81 -19.20
C ASP A 335 -10.98 -8.97 -17.97
N ARG A 336 -9.74 -8.46 -17.91
CA ARG A 336 -9.25 -7.59 -16.84
C ARG A 336 -9.43 -6.11 -17.08
N SER A 337 -10.06 -5.70 -18.18
CA SER A 337 -10.35 -4.30 -18.46
C SER A 337 -11.80 -3.98 -18.06
N PRO A 338 -12.04 -3.23 -16.95
CA PRO A 338 -13.39 -2.90 -16.48
C PRO A 338 -14.31 -2.32 -17.55
N ILE A 339 -13.77 -1.57 -18.52
CA ILE A 339 -14.57 -0.89 -19.54
C ILE A 339 -15.47 -1.84 -20.34
N PHE A 340 -15.04 -3.09 -20.58
CA PHE A 340 -15.81 -4.06 -21.36
C PHE A 340 -16.97 -4.70 -20.59
N PHE A 341 -17.11 -4.34 -19.31
CA PHE A 341 -18.15 -4.82 -18.40
C PHE A 341 -18.85 -3.63 -17.72
N ALA A 342 -18.66 -2.41 -18.23
CA ALA A 342 -19.21 -1.20 -17.64
C ALA A 342 -20.75 -1.22 -17.55
N GLU A 343 -21.44 -1.99 -18.40
CA GLU A 343 -22.89 -2.19 -18.35
C GLU A 343 -23.38 -2.91 -17.08
N GLN A 344 -22.47 -3.56 -16.34
CA GLN A 344 -22.81 -4.22 -15.08
C GLN A 344 -22.85 -3.26 -13.89
N ILE A 345 -22.30 -2.05 -14.02
CA ILE A 345 -22.23 -1.08 -12.92
C ILE A 345 -23.64 -0.64 -12.52
N ARG A 346 -24.01 -0.95 -11.27
CA ARG A 346 -25.31 -0.60 -10.65
C ARG A 346 -25.20 0.44 -9.55
N ALA A 347 -24.03 0.56 -8.93
CA ALA A 347 -23.79 1.47 -7.82
C ALA A 347 -23.47 2.89 -8.34
N PRO A 348 -23.80 3.95 -7.57
CA PRO A 348 -23.24 5.27 -7.77
C PRO A 348 -21.71 5.25 -7.84
N LEU A 349 -21.14 6.03 -8.76
CA LEU A 349 -19.70 6.11 -9.01
C LEU A 349 -19.20 7.55 -9.01
N LEU A 350 -18.18 7.84 -8.20
CA LEU A 350 -17.38 9.06 -8.29
C LEU A 350 -16.02 8.75 -8.91
N LEU A 351 -15.63 9.52 -9.92
CA LEU A 351 -14.32 9.44 -10.57
C LEU A 351 -13.54 10.74 -10.40
N LEU A 352 -12.32 10.64 -9.87
CA LEU A 352 -11.41 11.77 -9.68
C LEU A 352 -10.15 11.53 -10.50
N ALA A 353 -9.68 12.50 -11.28
CA ALA A 353 -8.47 12.34 -12.11
C ALA A 353 -7.67 13.65 -12.23
N GLY A 354 -6.37 13.53 -12.46
CA GLY A 354 -5.52 14.65 -12.89
C GLY A 354 -5.47 14.73 -14.40
N GLN A 355 -5.49 15.94 -14.96
CA GLN A 355 -5.47 16.15 -16.41
C GLN A 355 -4.13 15.76 -17.06
N HIS A 356 -3.05 15.74 -16.29
CA HIS A 356 -1.68 15.45 -16.77
C HIS A 356 -1.13 14.14 -16.22
N ASP A 357 -2.00 13.18 -15.92
CA ASP A 357 -1.60 11.87 -15.44
C ASP A 357 -0.96 11.05 -16.57
N ILE A 358 0.34 10.73 -16.43
CA ILE A 358 1.11 9.92 -17.39
C ILE A 358 1.11 8.42 -17.09
N ARG A 359 0.50 8.02 -15.96
CA ARG A 359 0.42 6.62 -15.52
C ARG A 359 -0.98 6.06 -15.75
N CYS A 360 -2.01 6.85 -15.49
CA CYS A 360 -3.40 6.54 -15.83
C CYS A 360 -3.99 7.71 -16.60
N PRO A 361 -3.79 7.78 -17.93
CA PRO A 361 -4.25 8.88 -18.76
C PRO A 361 -5.73 9.23 -18.50
N VAL A 362 -6.06 10.53 -18.52
CA VAL A 362 -7.38 11.03 -18.12
C VAL A 362 -8.53 10.42 -18.94
N GLU A 363 -8.22 9.97 -20.16
CA GLU A 363 -9.10 9.25 -21.07
C GLU A 363 -9.67 7.97 -20.44
N GLU A 364 -8.93 7.30 -19.55
CA GLU A 364 -9.39 6.13 -18.77
C GLU A 364 -10.58 6.49 -17.86
N THR A 365 -10.50 7.65 -17.21
CA THR A 365 -11.59 8.18 -16.40
C THR A 365 -12.77 8.63 -17.26
N GLN A 366 -12.50 9.33 -18.37
CA GLN A 366 -13.54 9.85 -19.24
C GLN A 366 -14.35 8.74 -19.92
N GLN A 367 -13.68 7.71 -20.46
CA GLN A 367 -14.34 6.59 -21.13
C GLN A 367 -15.23 5.78 -20.16
N MET A 368 -14.74 5.54 -18.94
CA MET A 368 -15.52 4.84 -17.91
C MET A 368 -16.72 5.67 -17.47
N ALA A 369 -16.56 6.98 -17.28
CA ALA A 369 -17.67 7.86 -16.94
C ALA A 369 -18.77 7.86 -18.02
N GLU A 370 -18.38 7.91 -19.29
CA GLU A 370 -19.34 7.85 -20.40
C GLU A 370 -20.06 6.49 -20.45
N ALA A 371 -19.33 5.39 -20.27
CA ALA A 371 -19.90 4.05 -20.27
C ALA A 371 -20.87 3.83 -19.09
N ALA A 372 -20.46 4.16 -17.86
CA ALA A 372 -21.27 3.97 -16.66
C ALA A 372 -22.56 4.81 -16.68
N ARG A 373 -22.52 6.04 -17.22
CA ARG A 373 -23.71 6.90 -17.34
C ARG A 373 -24.82 6.28 -18.18
N LYS A 374 -24.50 5.42 -19.14
CA LYS A 374 -25.49 4.73 -19.98
C LYS A 374 -26.39 3.78 -19.18
N ASN A 375 -25.98 3.39 -17.96
CA ASN A 375 -26.75 2.51 -17.09
C ASN A 375 -27.80 3.25 -16.23
N GLY A 376 -27.84 4.60 -16.29
CA GLY A 376 -28.75 5.41 -15.47
C GLY A 376 -28.36 5.50 -13.99
N VAL A 377 -27.14 5.10 -13.62
CA VAL A 377 -26.59 5.28 -12.27
C VAL A 377 -26.03 6.69 -12.08
N ALA A 378 -25.95 7.16 -10.83
CA ALA A 378 -25.33 8.44 -10.53
C ALA A 378 -23.81 8.37 -10.80
N VAL A 379 -23.31 9.22 -11.71
CA VAL A 379 -21.87 9.30 -12.04
C VAL A 379 -21.37 10.73 -11.92
N GLU A 380 -20.57 10.97 -10.90
CA GLU A 380 -19.86 12.23 -10.68
C GLU A 380 -18.42 12.14 -11.19
N VAL A 381 -17.92 13.21 -11.82
CA VAL A 381 -16.54 13.27 -12.32
C VAL A 381 -15.92 14.60 -11.93
N LYS A 382 -14.70 14.57 -11.42
CA LYS A 382 -13.87 15.77 -11.24
C LYS A 382 -12.47 15.54 -11.81
N ILE A 383 -12.16 16.28 -12.87
CA ILE A 383 -10.82 16.41 -13.42
C ILE A 383 -10.15 17.64 -12.80
N TYR A 384 -8.93 17.46 -12.32
CA TYR A 384 -8.07 18.52 -11.80
C TYR A 384 -7.05 18.90 -12.88
N GLU A 385 -7.29 20.04 -13.52
CA GLU A 385 -6.53 20.54 -14.68
C GLU A 385 -5.04 20.74 -14.43
N ASN A 386 -4.64 20.90 -13.17
CA ASN A 386 -3.28 21.23 -12.75
C ASN A 386 -2.61 20.13 -11.91
N GLU A 387 -3.06 18.88 -12.08
CA GLU A 387 -2.59 17.68 -11.38
C GLU A 387 -2.24 16.54 -12.35
N GLY A 388 -1.44 15.59 -11.86
CA GLY A 388 -1.09 14.35 -12.57
C GLY A 388 -1.63 13.11 -11.85
N HIS A 389 -0.79 12.10 -11.62
CA HIS A 389 -1.15 10.81 -10.97
C HIS A 389 -1.46 10.88 -9.47
N GLY A 390 -1.74 12.07 -8.96
CA GLY A 390 -1.98 12.35 -7.55
C GLY A 390 -2.21 13.85 -7.40
N PHE A 391 -2.86 14.24 -6.31
CA PHE A 391 -3.23 15.62 -6.07
C PHE A 391 -2.24 16.25 -5.09
N VAL A 392 -1.21 16.91 -5.63
CA VAL A 392 -0.12 17.46 -4.80
C VAL A 392 -0.43 18.87 -4.31
N ARG A 393 -1.31 19.60 -4.98
CA ARG A 393 -1.74 20.92 -4.52
C ARG A 393 -2.72 20.74 -3.37
N ARG A 394 -2.47 21.46 -2.28
CA ARG A 394 -3.23 21.32 -1.04
C ARG A 394 -4.73 21.58 -1.25
N GLU A 395 -5.09 22.52 -2.11
CA GLU A 395 -6.49 22.80 -2.45
C GLU A 395 -7.20 21.60 -3.13
N ASN A 396 -6.50 20.88 -4.01
CA ASN A 396 -7.04 19.73 -4.73
C ASN A 396 -7.04 18.48 -3.85
N GLU A 397 -5.99 18.28 -3.05
CA GLU A 397 -5.94 17.25 -2.01
C GLU A 397 -7.17 17.37 -1.08
N ILE A 398 -7.44 18.58 -0.57
CA ILE A 398 -8.59 18.86 0.31
C ILE A 398 -9.93 18.68 -0.43
N ASP A 399 -10.09 19.21 -1.65
CA ASP A 399 -11.35 19.03 -2.40
C ASP A 399 -11.61 17.55 -2.66
N SER A 400 -10.60 16.78 -3.06
CA SER A 400 -10.74 15.37 -3.43
C SER A 400 -11.32 14.53 -2.29
N ILE A 401 -10.75 14.61 -1.10
CA ILE A 401 -11.22 13.82 0.05
C ILE A 401 -12.56 14.32 0.57
N LYS A 402 -12.79 15.65 0.59
CA LYS A 402 -14.09 16.21 0.99
C LYS A 402 -15.20 15.84 0.00
N ARG A 403 -14.89 15.78 -1.29
CA ARG A 403 -15.82 15.38 -2.35
C ARG A 403 -16.15 13.89 -2.24
N ALA A 404 -15.15 13.04 -2.05
CA ALA A 404 -15.35 11.62 -1.81
C ALA A 404 -16.24 11.38 -0.59
N ALA A 405 -15.95 12.04 0.55
CA ALA A 405 -16.76 11.90 1.75
C ALA A 405 -18.21 12.39 1.55
N ARG A 406 -18.42 13.56 0.93
CA ARG A 406 -19.80 14.04 0.63
C ARG A 406 -20.57 13.06 -0.25
N PHE A 407 -19.92 12.54 -1.28
CA PHE A 407 -20.52 11.56 -2.19
C PHE A 407 -20.90 10.27 -1.46
N LEU A 408 -19.98 9.75 -0.64
CA LEU A 408 -20.24 8.57 0.19
C LEU A 408 -21.31 8.84 1.25
N ASP A 409 -21.35 10.02 1.87
CA ASP A 409 -22.35 10.38 2.86
C ASP A 409 -23.76 10.37 2.24
N GLN A 410 -23.88 10.87 1.02
CA GLN A 410 -25.13 10.91 0.26
C GLN A 410 -25.64 9.52 -0.15
N HIS A 411 -24.75 8.63 -0.56
CA HIS A 411 -25.14 7.32 -1.13
C HIS A 411 -25.10 6.16 -0.13
N VAL A 412 -24.30 6.30 0.93
CA VAL A 412 -23.99 5.23 1.87
C VAL A 412 -24.09 5.68 3.32
N GLY A 413 -23.87 6.97 3.63
CA GLY A 413 -23.79 7.51 5.00
C GLY A 413 -25.12 7.69 5.74
N GLN A 414 -26.26 7.77 5.03
CA GLN A 414 -27.58 7.77 5.67
C GLN A 414 -28.06 6.33 5.95
N PRO A 415 -28.75 6.08 7.08
CA PRO A 415 -29.46 4.81 7.28
C PRO A 415 -30.40 4.56 6.09
N SER A 416 -30.40 3.36 5.53
CA SER A 416 -31.41 3.01 4.53
C SER A 416 -32.80 3.26 5.14
N PRO A 417 -33.71 3.98 4.47
CA PRO A 417 -35.09 4.02 4.91
C PRO A 417 -35.59 2.57 4.97
N ALA A 418 -36.09 2.18 6.15
CA ALA A 418 -36.55 0.84 6.47
C ALA A 418 -37.69 0.37 5.57
#